data_AF-A0A7S0PGR2-F1
#
_entry.id   AF-A0A7S0PGR2-F1
#
_cell.length_a   1.000
_cell.length_b   1.000
_cell.length_c   1.000
_cell.angle_alpha   90.00
_cell.angle_beta   90.00
_cell.angle_gamma   90.00
#
_symmetry.space_group_name_H-M   'P 1'
#
loop_
_entity.id
_entity.type
_entity.pdbx_description
1 polymer ?
#
loop_
_entity_poly.entity_id
_entity_poly.type
_entity_poly.pdbx_seq_one_letter_code
_entity_poly.pdbx_strand_id
1 'polypeptide(L)'
;GIRAPAALLMMSARTAIGPRAHGKLNVVSALSTFGIVATAVGVGATYVDFVTSVAAAAVPGVTPVIAAAALFPVVLLFTVLGRLDILAYTSALGNVAVAAGIIAVIVDGATTPAGVGVRPAFEPVEIARPVGAASFVGSTSFLFAIHIIALPVIEGIALSRRRVAVNAAFAVVTLLNLSFAVAAVVLFGAGVSSNVVDDVGSGPALLVAKGLLVLDLAATMPVVLLAAVRVIERALRLSARPARASYMLALFVRTACVSVAFGIAFAVPDFGQLVSVVGGVVSCLMGFVLPPLLHAAVRHAHKSMGLLDWAGTVVISGCGLAAMVITLIQTLGG
;
A
#
# COMPACT_ATOMS: atom_id res chain seq x y z
N GLY A 1 17.16 6.61 18.60
CA GLY A 1 16.12 5.69 19.12
C GLY A 1 14.76 6.27 18.84
N ILE A 2 14.16 5.92 17.69
CA ILE A 2 12.87 6.44 17.25
C ILE A 2 11.78 5.60 17.94
N ARG A 3 11.19 6.13 19.01
CA ARG A 3 9.98 5.55 19.61
C ARG A 3 8.88 5.61 18.56
N ALA A 4 8.22 4.49 18.28
CA ALA A 4 7.17 4.50 17.28
C ALA A 4 5.87 5.13 17.81
N PRO A 5 5.28 6.11 17.11
CA PRO A 5 4.10 6.88 17.51
C PRO A 5 2.86 6.06 17.86
N ALA A 6 2.61 4.95 17.15
CA ALA A 6 1.43 4.11 17.39
C ALA A 6 1.42 3.55 18.83
N ALA A 7 2.61 3.24 19.35
CA ALA A 7 2.77 2.78 20.73
C ALA A 7 2.57 3.92 21.73
N LEU A 8 2.88 5.17 21.39
CA LEU A 8 2.66 6.34 22.26
C LEU A 8 1.18 6.73 22.32
N LEU A 9 0.46 6.62 21.19
CA LEU A 9 -1.00 6.81 21.11
C LEU A 9 -1.75 5.67 21.81
N MET A 10 -1.28 4.42 21.65
CA MET A 10 -1.83 3.28 22.39
C MET A 10 -1.41 3.26 23.86
N MET A 11 -0.23 3.77 24.21
CA MET A 11 0.23 3.88 25.60
C MET A 11 -0.49 5.03 26.30
N SER A 12 -0.73 6.16 25.62
CA SER A 12 -1.58 7.24 26.15
C SER A 12 -3.04 6.79 26.29
N ALA A 13 -3.55 5.99 25.34
CA ALA A 13 -4.88 5.36 25.45
C ALA A 13 -4.92 4.31 26.57
N ARG A 14 -3.86 3.50 26.76
CA ARG A 14 -3.75 2.54 27.88
C ARG A 14 -3.64 3.23 29.23
N THR A 15 -2.98 4.38 29.33
CA THR A 15 -2.90 5.15 30.58
C THR A 15 -4.17 5.97 30.87
N ALA A 16 -4.92 6.37 29.84
CA ALA A 16 -6.16 7.14 29.99
C ALA A 16 -7.38 6.27 30.31
N ILE A 17 -7.32 4.96 30.04
CA ILE A 17 -8.47 4.07 30.07
C ILE A 17 -8.25 2.99 31.13
N GLY A 18 -9.08 3.00 32.19
CA GLY A 18 -8.95 2.11 33.35
C GLY A 18 -9.08 0.59 33.08
N PRO A 19 -8.93 -0.25 34.13
CA PRO A 19 -8.68 -1.69 34.00
C PRO A 19 -9.71 -2.50 33.20
N ARG A 20 -10.98 -2.05 33.15
CA ARG A 20 -12.08 -2.75 32.47
C ARG A 20 -12.06 -2.65 30.94
N ALA A 21 -11.30 -1.71 30.37
CA ALA A 21 -11.17 -1.58 28.91
C ALA A 21 -9.85 -2.14 28.34
N HIS A 22 -9.01 -2.75 29.18
CA HIS A 22 -7.83 -3.50 28.74
C HIS A 22 -8.16 -4.63 27.76
N GLY A 23 -9.28 -5.35 27.93
CA GLY A 23 -9.70 -6.42 27.02
C GLY A 23 -10.05 -5.93 25.61
N LYS A 24 -10.83 -4.84 25.51
CA LYS A 24 -11.19 -4.21 24.22
C LYS A 24 -9.99 -3.54 23.55
N LEU A 25 -9.09 -2.94 24.33
CA LEU A 25 -7.82 -2.40 23.81
C LEU A 25 -6.89 -3.49 23.26
N ASN A 26 -6.92 -4.70 23.82
CA ASN A 26 -6.10 -5.80 23.31
C ASN A 26 -6.55 -6.27 21.92
N VAL A 27 -7.86 -6.34 21.67
CA VAL A 27 -8.41 -6.70 20.35
C VAL A 27 -8.06 -5.62 19.32
N VAL A 28 -8.26 -4.35 19.63
CA VAL A 28 -7.93 -3.25 18.71
C VAL A 28 -6.42 -3.16 18.45
N SER A 29 -5.59 -3.41 19.48
CA SER A 29 -4.14 -3.49 19.34
C SER A 29 -3.71 -4.66 18.44
N ALA A 30 -4.35 -5.83 18.58
CA ALA A 30 -4.10 -6.98 17.73
C ALA A 30 -4.52 -6.72 16.28
N LEU A 31 -5.70 -6.15 16.06
CA LEU A 31 -6.20 -5.78 14.73
C LEU A 31 -5.33 -4.72 14.05
N SER A 32 -4.83 -3.73 14.81
CA SER A 32 -3.91 -2.72 14.27
C SER A 32 -2.57 -3.34 13.88
N THR A 33 -2.05 -4.25 14.71
CA THR A 33 -0.80 -4.97 14.44
C THR A 33 -0.94 -5.83 13.18
N PHE A 34 -2.03 -6.61 13.10
CA PHE A 34 -2.37 -7.42 11.94
C PHE A 34 -2.50 -6.54 10.69
N GLY A 35 -3.25 -5.45 10.77
CA GLY A 35 -3.47 -4.56 9.63
C GLY A 35 -2.18 -3.92 9.12
N ILE A 36 -1.31 -3.40 9.99
CA ILE A 36 -0.03 -2.83 9.55
C ILE A 36 0.83 -3.90 8.85
N VAL A 37 0.90 -5.11 9.42
CA VAL A 37 1.67 -6.23 8.84
C VAL A 37 1.08 -6.65 7.50
N ALA A 38 -0.23 -6.85 7.44
CA ALA A 38 -0.95 -7.27 6.24
C ALA A 38 -0.86 -6.22 5.13
N THR A 39 -0.94 -4.92 5.45
CA THR A 39 -0.80 -3.85 4.44
C THR A 39 0.64 -3.84 3.93
N ALA A 40 1.64 -3.89 4.81
CA ALA A 40 3.03 -3.85 4.38
C ALA A 40 3.45 -5.08 3.57
N VAL A 41 3.01 -6.28 3.97
CA VAL A 41 3.27 -7.50 3.19
C VAL A 41 2.49 -7.49 1.87
N GLY A 42 1.22 -7.05 1.87
CA GLY A 42 0.41 -6.94 0.66
C GLY A 42 0.94 -5.93 -0.35
N VAL A 43 1.33 -4.72 0.10
CA VAL A 43 2.00 -3.70 -0.73
C VAL A 43 3.36 -4.23 -1.21
N GLY A 44 4.09 -4.97 -0.36
CA GLY A 44 5.32 -5.64 -0.77
C GLY A 44 5.07 -6.63 -1.91
N ALA A 45 3.99 -7.41 -1.84
CA ALA A 45 3.61 -8.37 -2.88
C ALA A 45 3.24 -7.66 -4.19
N THR A 46 2.45 -6.58 -4.16
CA THR A 46 2.10 -5.82 -5.37
C THR A 46 3.33 -5.21 -6.03
N TYR A 47 4.31 -4.75 -5.24
CA TYR A 47 5.56 -4.27 -5.79
C TYR A 47 6.34 -5.41 -6.45
N VAL A 48 6.36 -6.61 -5.86
CA VAL A 48 7.09 -7.76 -6.41
C VAL A 48 6.49 -8.15 -7.76
N ASP A 49 5.17 -8.24 -7.83
CA ASP A 49 4.45 -8.52 -9.06
C ASP A 49 4.78 -7.49 -10.15
N PHE A 50 4.66 -6.18 -9.85
CA PHE A 50 5.01 -5.11 -10.79
C PHE A 50 6.46 -5.17 -11.25
N VAL A 51 7.42 -5.28 -10.31
CA VAL A 51 8.85 -5.26 -10.67
C VAL A 51 9.20 -6.45 -11.54
N THR A 52 8.69 -7.63 -11.21
CA THR A 52 9.06 -8.86 -11.91
C THR A 52 8.40 -9.00 -13.27
N SER A 53 7.15 -8.56 -13.42
CA SER A 53 6.45 -8.48 -14.70
C SER A 53 7.09 -7.48 -15.64
N VAL A 54 7.34 -6.24 -15.18
CA VAL A 54 7.95 -5.19 -16.00
C VAL A 54 9.39 -5.53 -16.36
N ALA A 55 10.19 -6.10 -15.45
CA ALA A 55 11.55 -6.53 -15.75
C ALA A 55 11.59 -7.68 -16.76
N ALA A 56 10.66 -8.65 -16.66
CA ALA A 56 10.55 -9.74 -17.62
C ALA A 56 10.14 -9.24 -19.01
N ALA A 57 9.21 -8.29 -19.09
CA ALA A 57 8.80 -7.67 -20.35
C ALA A 57 9.93 -6.84 -21.00
N ALA A 58 10.83 -6.28 -20.20
CA ALA A 58 11.94 -5.44 -20.66
C ALA A 58 13.14 -6.24 -21.19
N VAL A 59 13.34 -7.48 -20.76
CA VAL A 59 14.56 -8.27 -21.05
C VAL A 59 14.21 -9.59 -21.74
N PRO A 60 14.61 -9.80 -23.01
CA PRO A 60 14.36 -11.06 -23.71
C PRO A 60 14.94 -12.27 -22.96
N GLY A 61 14.13 -13.31 -22.78
CA GLY A 61 14.53 -14.55 -22.10
C GLY A 61 14.43 -14.52 -20.57
N VAL A 62 14.04 -13.38 -19.96
CA VAL A 62 13.76 -13.29 -18.53
C VAL A 62 12.27 -13.55 -18.30
N THR A 63 11.95 -14.54 -17.47
CA THR A 63 10.58 -14.76 -16.97
C THR A 63 10.37 -14.02 -15.64
N PRO A 64 9.13 -13.75 -15.21
CA PRO A 64 8.87 -13.16 -13.91
C PRO A 64 9.49 -13.96 -12.75
N VAL A 65 9.55 -15.29 -12.88
CA VAL A 65 10.20 -16.18 -11.91
C VAL A 65 11.72 -15.93 -11.85
N ILE A 66 12.39 -15.77 -13.00
CA ILE A 66 13.83 -15.45 -13.05
C ILE A 66 14.08 -14.06 -12.45
N ALA A 67 13.25 -13.07 -12.80
CA ALA A 67 13.33 -11.73 -12.23
C ALA A 67 13.15 -11.76 -10.71
N ALA A 68 12.19 -12.53 -10.20
CA ALA A 68 11.97 -12.69 -8.76
C ALA A 68 13.13 -13.40 -8.07
N ALA A 69 13.70 -14.45 -8.68
CA ALA A 69 14.85 -15.14 -8.14
C ALA A 69 16.08 -14.22 -8.01
N ALA A 70 16.24 -13.27 -8.94
CA ALA A 70 17.28 -12.24 -8.87
C ALA A 70 16.96 -11.15 -7.83
N LEU A 71 15.69 -10.73 -7.72
CA LEU A 71 15.25 -9.67 -6.82
C LEU A 71 15.21 -10.11 -5.34
N PHE A 72 14.77 -11.35 -5.08
CA PHE A 72 14.60 -11.89 -3.73
C PHE A 72 15.84 -11.73 -2.82
N PRO A 73 17.06 -12.15 -3.22
CA PRO A 73 18.24 -11.99 -2.36
C PRO A 73 18.58 -10.52 -2.09
N VAL A 74 18.30 -9.62 -3.04
CA VAL A 74 18.54 -8.17 -2.89
C VAL A 74 17.58 -7.60 -1.84
N VAL A 75 16.28 -7.85 -1.99
CA VAL A 75 15.26 -7.38 -1.03
C VAL A 75 15.49 -7.98 0.36
N LEU A 76 15.83 -9.27 0.43
CA LEU A 76 16.15 -9.94 1.67
C LEU A 76 17.37 -9.32 2.34
N LEU A 77 18.45 -9.08 1.60
CA LEU A 77 19.66 -8.44 2.12
C LEU A 77 19.36 -7.08 2.73
N PHE A 78 18.66 -6.19 2.02
CA PHE A 78 18.33 -4.86 2.53
C PHE A 78 17.37 -4.92 3.74
N THR A 79 16.40 -5.84 3.72
CA THR A 79 15.49 -6.07 4.85
C THR A 79 16.25 -6.61 6.08
N VAL A 80 17.24 -7.47 5.89
CA VAL A 80 18.08 -8.01 6.97
C VAL A 80 19.02 -6.95 7.52
N LEU A 81 19.66 -6.16 6.65
CA LEU A 81 20.58 -5.08 7.06
C LEU A 81 19.85 -3.98 7.84
N GLY A 82 18.58 -3.69 7.51
CA GLY A 82 17.73 -2.78 8.26
C GLY A 82 18.18 -1.30 8.25
N ARG A 83 19.17 -0.95 7.41
CA ARG A 83 19.68 0.42 7.27
C ARG A 83 18.87 1.17 6.20
N LEU A 84 18.02 2.08 6.64
CA LEU A 84 17.16 2.90 5.78
C LEU A 84 17.86 4.17 5.26
N ASP A 85 19.03 4.49 5.80
CA ASP A 85 19.69 5.78 5.56
C ASP A 85 20.16 5.94 4.11
N ILE A 86 20.51 4.83 3.44
CA ILE A 86 20.88 4.80 2.02
C ILE A 86 19.65 4.96 1.13
N LEU A 87 18.47 4.52 1.60
CA LEU A 87 17.20 4.54 0.87
C LEU A 87 16.50 5.92 0.93
N ALA A 88 16.99 6.85 1.75
CA ALA A 88 16.51 8.23 1.72
C ALA A 88 16.85 8.93 0.38
N TYR A 89 18.03 8.62 -0.19
CA TYR A 89 18.43 9.14 -1.51
C TYR A 89 17.60 8.51 -2.64
N THR A 90 17.15 7.27 -2.49
CA THR A 90 16.30 6.61 -3.49
C THR A 90 14.89 7.21 -3.53
N SER A 91 14.40 7.82 -2.44
CA SER A 91 13.08 8.46 -2.42
C SER A 91 12.98 9.69 -3.33
N ALA A 92 14.03 10.50 -3.43
CA ALA A 92 14.05 11.64 -4.35
C ALA A 92 14.09 11.17 -5.82
N LEU A 93 14.91 10.15 -6.10
CA LEU A 93 14.94 9.49 -7.41
C LEU A 93 13.59 8.86 -7.76
N GLY A 94 12.91 8.26 -6.78
CA GLY A 94 11.59 7.66 -6.92
C GLY A 94 10.52 8.64 -7.39
N ASN A 95 10.47 9.83 -6.79
CA ASN A 95 9.55 10.87 -7.24
C ASN A 95 9.81 11.29 -8.71
N VAL A 96 11.08 11.36 -9.11
CA VAL A 96 11.45 11.63 -10.51
C VAL A 96 11.04 10.47 -11.41
N ALA A 97 11.24 9.23 -10.98
CA ALA A 97 10.84 8.03 -11.70
C ALA A 97 9.33 7.96 -11.93
N VAL A 98 8.53 8.24 -10.90
CA VAL A 98 7.06 8.29 -11.01
C VAL A 98 6.62 9.41 -11.94
N ALA A 99 7.18 10.61 -11.81
CA ALA A 99 6.86 11.72 -12.70
C ALA A 99 7.22 11.40 -14.16
N ALA A 100 8.41 10.84 -14.40
CA ALA A 100 8.85 10.41 -15.72
C ALA A 100 7.95 9.30 -16.28
N GLY A 101 7.53 8.34 -15.45
CA GLY A 101 6.58 7.29 -15.82
C GLY A 101 5.22 7.83 -16.25
N ILE A 102 4.65 8.75 -15.46
CA ILE A 102 3.38 9.42 -15.79
C ILE A 102 3.50 10.18 -17.12
N ILE A 103 4.56 10.97 -17.29
CA ILE A 103 4.79 11.73 -18.53
C ILE A 103 4.96 10.77 -19.72
N ALA A 104 5.74 9.70 -19.56
CA ALA A 104 5.97 8.70 -20.60
C ALA A 104 4.66 8.03 -21.05
N VAL A 105 3.80 7.63 -20.11
CA VAL A 105 2.48 7.04 -20.40
C VAL A 105 1.60 8.03 -21.18
N ILE A 106 1.55 9.30 -20.75
CA ILE A 106 0.72 10.32 -21.40
C ILE A 106 1.23 10.62 -22.82
N VAL A 107 2.54 10.80 -22.97
CA VAL A 107 3.16 11.10 -24.28
C VAL A 107 2.98 9.93 -25.24
N ASP A 108 3.23 8.70 -24.81
CA ASP A 108 3.01 7.50 -25.63
C ASP A 108 1.53 7.34 -26.01
N GLY A 109 0.64 7.52 -25.02
CA GLY A 109 -0.81 7.55 -25.21
C GLY A 109 -1.24 8.52 -26.30
N ALA A 110 -0.73 9.76 -26.26
CA ALA A 110 -1.11 10.85 -27.15
C ALA A 110 -0.44 10.80 -28.54
N THR A 111 0.74 10.18 -28.66
CA THR A 111 1.51 10.17 -29.92
C THR A 111 1.31 8.90 -30.74
N THR A 112 0.93 7.79 -30.11
CA THR A 112 0.61 6.56 -30.81
C THR A 112 -0.79 6.67 -31.44
N PRO A 113 -0.97 6.43 -32.76
CA PRO A 113 -2.27 6.51 -33.41
C PRO A 113 -3.27 5.49 -32.86
N ALA A 114 -4.55 5.86 -32.77
CA ALA A 114 -5.63 4.93 -32.45
C ALA A 114 -5.71 3.80 -33.50
N GLY A 115 -5.74 2.54 -33.05
CA GLY A 115 -5.81 1.36 -33.93
C GLY A 115 -4.48 0.78 -34.42
N VAL A 116 -3.33 1.27 -33.93
CA VAL A 116 -2.02 0.61 -34.14
C VAL A 116 -1.64 -0.18 -32.87
N GLY A 117 -1.53 -1.51 -32.99
CA GLY A 117 -1.15 -2.40 -31.88
C GLY A 117 -2.34 -2.95 -31.06
N VAL A 118 -2.17 -3.09 -29.74
CA VAL A 118 -3.12 -3.68 -28.76
C VAL A 118 -4.35 -2.79 -28.49
N ARG A 119 -4.52 -1.68 -29.22
CA ARG A 119 -5.56 -0.69 -28.93
C ARG A 119 -6.92 -1.14 -29.49
N PRO A 120 -7.94 -1.42 -28.65
CA PRO A 120 -9.30 -1.55 -29.15
C PRO A 120 -9.75 -0.21 -29.74
N ALA A 121 -10.65 -0.25 -30.73
CA ALA A 121 -11.35 0.94 -31.19
C ALA A 121 -12.00 1.65 -29.97
N PHE A 122 -12.23 2.98 -30.04
CA PHE A 122 -12.93 3.73 -28.99
C PHE A 122 -14.26 3.03 -28.64
N GLU A 123 -14.23 2.19 -27.61
CA GLU A 123 -15.43 1.58 -27.07
C GLU A 123 -16.10 2.59 -26.14
N PRO A 124 -17.44 2.69 -26.15
CA PRO A 124 -18.16 3.56 -25.23
C PRO A 124 -17.77 3.24 -23.78
N VAL A 125 -17.28 4.26 -23.07
CA VAL A 125 -16.98 4.12 -21.64
C VAL A 125 -18.30 4.05 -20.87
N GLU A 126 -18.61 2.90 -20.28
CA GLU A 126 -19.74 2.78 -19.37
C GLU A 126 -19.48 3.62 -18.11
N ILE A 127 -20.32 4.64 -17.89
CA ILE A 127 -20.16 5.63 -16.80
C ILE A 127 -20.33 4.97 -15.41
N ALA A 128 -21.06 3.85 -15.32
CA ALA A 128 -21.23 3.12 -14.06
C ALA A 128 -21.37 1.61 -14.31
N ARG A 129 -20.45 0.82 -13.75
CA ARG A 129 -20.47 -0.64 -13.77
C ARG A 129 -20.53 -1.19 -12.35
N PRO A 130 -21.69 -1.68 -11.87
CA PRO A 130 -21.83 -2.24 -10.52
C PRO A 130 -20.87 -3.41 -10.24
N VAL A 131 -20.55 -4.19 -11.28
CA VAL A 131 -19.64 -5.34 -11.20
C VAL A 131 -18.20 -4.93 -10.91
N GLY A 132 -17.77 -3.73 -11.32
CA GLY A 132 -16.42 -3.20 -11.06
C GLY A 132 -16.27 -2.49 -9.71
N ALA A 133 -17.32 -2.42 -8.90
CA ALA A 133 -17.34 -1.62 -7.68
C ALA A 133 -16.31 -2.09 -6.64
N ALA A 134 -16.09 -3.40 -6.44
CA ALA A 134 -15.01 -3.87 -5.56
C ALA A 134 -13.64 -3.43 -6.07
N SER A 135 -13.34 -3.69 -7.34
CA SER A 135 -12.04 -3.36 -7.92
C SER A 135 -11.75 -1.87 -7.84
N PHE A 136 -12.77 -1.03 -8.04
CA PHE A 136 -12.66 0.41 -7.85
C PHE A 136 -12.39 0.77 -6.38
N VAL A 137 -13.20 0.28 -5.44
CA VAL A 137 -13.05 0.60 -4.01
C VAL A 137 -11.72 0.09 -3.47
N GLY A 138 -11.33 -1.13 -3.84
CA GLY A 138 -10.07 -1.75 -3.43
C GLY A 138 -8.86 -1.00 -3.98
N SER A 139 -8.80 -0.80 -5.30
CA SER A 139 -7.68 -0.08 -5.93
C SER A 139 -7.58 1.37 -5.44
N THR A 140 -8.72 2.06 -5.29
CA THR A 140 -8.74 3.43 -4.74
C THR A 140 -8.26 3.45 -3.29
N SER A 141 -8.70 2.50 -2.46
CA SER A 141 -8.24 2.41 -1.07
C SER A 141 -6.75 2.08 -0.98
N PHE A 142 -6.22 1.32 -1.95
CA PHE A 142 -4.79 1.05 -2.07
C PHE A 142 -3.97 2.32 -2.35
N LEU A 143 -4.46 3.22 -3.22
CA LEU A 143 -3.79 4.51 -3.52
C LEU A 143 -3.57 5.38 -2.27
N PHE A 144 -4.41 5.23 -1.25
CA PHE A 144 -4.32 5.98 0.00
C PHE A 144 -3.77 5.15 1.18
N ALA A 145 -3.03 4.06 0.91
CA ALA A 145 -2.48 3.15 1.92
C ALA A 145 -1.27 3.71 2.71
N ILE A 146 -1.34 4.97 3.17
CA ILE A 146 -0.26 5.63 3.93
C ILE A 146 -0.12 5.13 5.37
N HIS A 147 -1.10 4.36 5.87
CA HIS A 147 -1.23 3.94 7.27
C HIS A 147 0.02 3.24 7.87
N ILE A 148 0.86 2.62 7.03
CA ILE A 148 2.11 1.97 7.44
C ILE A 148 3.16 2.98 7.94
N ILE A 149 3.20 4.18 7.34
CA ILE A 149 4.25 5.19 7.57
C ILE A 149 3.71 6.57 7.98
N ALA A 150 2.39 6.75 8.01
CA ALA A 150 1.73 8.04 8.28
C ALA A 150 2.21 8.68 9.59
N LEU A 151 2.35 7.88 10.64
CA LEU A 151 2.65 8.43 11.96
C LEU A 151 4.08 8.99 12.08
N PRO A 152 5.16 8.27 11.70
CA PRO A 152 6.50 8.86 11.64
C PRO A 152 6.57 10.13 10.79
N VAL A 153 5.82 10.19 9.69
CA VAL A 153 5.77 11.37 8.81
C VAL A 153 5.12 12.55 9.52
N ILE A 154 3.95 12.35 10.14
CA ILE A 154 3.21 13.41 10.83
C ILE A 154 3.97 13.94 12.06
N GLU A 155 4.76 13.09 12.73
CA GLU A 155 5.60 13.52 13.86
C GLU A 155 6.67 14.53 13.45
N GLY A 156 7.18 14.46 12.21
CA GLY A 156 8.09 15.44 11.64
C GLY A 156 7.45 16.79 11.31
N ILE A 157 6.12 16.90 11.37
CA ILE A 157 5.38 18.12 11.04
C ILE A 157 4.97 18.84 12.33
N ALA A 158 5.19 20.16 12.37
CA ALA A 158 4.75 21.03 13.46
C ALA A 158 3.24 20.88 13.73
N LEU A 159 2.85 20.75 15.01
CA LEU A 159 1.47 20.48 15.42
C LEU A 159 0.45 21.45 14.78
N SER A 160 0.77 22.75 14.74
CA SER A 160 -0.08 23.79 14.15
C SER A 160 -0.34 23.62 12.66
N ARG A 161 0.54 22.90 11.94
CA ARG A 161 0.46 22.70 10.48
C ARG A 161 -0.03 21.31 10.08
N ARG A 162 -0.11 20.34 11.01
CA ARG A 162 -0.45 18.94 10.70
C ARG A 162 -1.75 18.79 9.93
N ARG A 163 -2.83 19.44 10.38
CA ARG A 163 -4.14 19.36 9.71
C ARG A 163 -4.10 19.88 8.27
N VAL A 164 -3.47 21.04 8.06
CA VAL A 164 -3.35 21.64 6.74
C VAL A 164 -2.49 20.78 5.83
N ALA A 165 -1.34 20.30 6.33
CA ALA A 165 -0.42 19.46 5.57
C ALA A 165 -1.07 18.13 5.14
N VAL A 166 -1.79 17.46 6.04
CA VAL A 166 -2.51 16.21 5.73
C VAL A 166 -3.60 16.47 4.69
N ASN A 167 -4.46 17.47 4.91
CA ASN A 167 -5.55 17.79 3.97
C ASN A 167 -5.01 18.17 2.58
N ALA A 168 -3.95 18.98 2.53
CA ALA A 168 -3.31 19.36 1.28
C ALA A 168 -2.69 18.14 0.56
N ALA A 169 -2.02 17.24 1.29
CA ALA A 169 -1.46 16.03 0.72
C ALA A 169 -2.55 15.13 0.11
N PHE A 170 -3.63 14.87 0.85
CA PHE A 170 -4.75 14.08 0.32
C PHE A 170 -5.41 14.74 -0.89
N ALA A 171 -5.60 16.06 -0.88
CA ALA A 171 -6.16 16.79 -2.02
C ALA A 171 -5.28 16.67 -3.26
N VAL A 172 -3.97 16.91 -3.11
CA VAL A 172 -3.00 16.83 -4.23
C VAL A 172 -2.93 15.42 -4.79
N VAL A 173 -2.79 14.40 -3.93
CA VAL A 173 -2.75 12.99 -4.35
C VAL A 173 -4.05 12.58 -5.05
N THR A 174 -5.21 13.02 -4.55
CA THR A 174 -6.50 12.76 -5.20
C THR A 174 -6.56 13.35 -6.60
N LEU A 175 -6.14 14.62 -6.76
CA LEU A 175 -6.15 15.29 -8.06
C LEU A 175 -5.18 14.63 -9.05
N LEU A 176 -3.97 14.27 -8.59
CA LEU A 176 -2.99 13.57 -9.42
C LEU A 176 -3.52 12.22 -9.89
N ASN A 177 -4.02 11.38 -8.98
CA ASN A 177 -4.57 10.07 -9.31
C ASN A 177 -5.78 10.19 -10.24
N LEU A 178 -6.70 11.11 -9.97
CA LEU A 178 -7.89 11.31 -10.80
C LEU A 178 -7.52 11.80 -12.20
N SER A 179 -6.63 12.80 -12.30
CA SER A 179 -6.19 13.34 -13.60
C SER A 179 -5.46 12.29 -14.43
N PHE A 180 -4.62 11.48 -13.80
CA PHE A 180 -3.91 10.39 -14.47
C PHE A 180 -4.85 9.28 -14.92
N ALA A 181 -5.80 8.87 -14.07
CA ALA A 181 -6.80 7.86 -14.43
C ALA A 181 -7.68 8.32 -15.61
N VAL A 182 -8.15 9.58 -15.59
CA VAL A 182 -8.91 10.16 -16.70
C VAL A 182 -8.06 10.20 -17.98
N ALA A 183 -6.81 10.65 -17.90
CA ALA A 183 -5.91 10.68 -19.05
C ALA A 183 -5.68 9.27 -19.62
N ALA A 184 -5.45 8.26 -18.76
CA ALA A 184 -5.26 6.89 -19.20
C ALA A 184 -6.50 6.34 -19.92
N VAL A 185 -7.70 6.52 -19.37
CA VAL A 185 -8.95 6.06 -20.02
C VAL A 185 -9.20 6.81 -21.34
N VAL A 186 -8.92 8.11 -21.41
CA VAL A 186 -9.09 8.90 -22.65
C VAL A 186 -8.10 8.47 -23.74
N LEU A 187 -6.86 8.13 -23.37
CA LEU A 187 -5.79 7.79 -24.31
C LEU A 187 -5.79 6.32 -24.73
N PHE A 188 -6.12 5.40 -23.82
CA PHE A 188 -6.07 3.95 -24.05
C PHE A 188 -7.45 3.28 -24.17
N GLY A 189 -8.54 3.99 -23.84
CA GLY A 189 -9.91 3.50 -23.94
C GLY A 189 -10.34 2.62 -22.75
N ALA A 190 -11.48 1.93 -22.92
CA ALA A 190 -12.08 1.08 -21.88
C ALA A 190 -11.29 -0.22 -21.60
N GLY A 191 -10.38 -0.61 -22.49
CA GLY A 191 -9.54 -1.80 -22.37
C GLY A 191 -8.17 -1.56 -21.73
N VAL A 192 -7.97 -0.43 -21.05
CA VAL A 192 -6.72 -0.14 -20.32
C VAL A 192 -6.41 -1.25 -19.31
N SER A 193 -5.16 -1.73 -19.32
CA SER A 193 -4.68 -2.77 -18.42
C SER A 193 -4.67 -2.26 -16.97
N SER A 194 -4.86 -3.18 -16.01
CA SER A 194 -4.77 -2.88 -14.57
C SER A 194 -3.43 -2.24 -14.20
N ASN A 195 -2.37 -2.58 -14.93
CA ASN A 195 -1.10 -1.87 -14.93
C ASN A 195 -0.93 -1.15 -16.27
N VAL A 196 -1.16 0.16 -16.29
CA VAL A 196 -1.08 0.99 -17.50
C VAL A 196 0.30 0.96 -18.18
N VAL A 197 1.37 0.57 -17.46
CA VAL A 197 2.71 0.44 -18.02
C VAL A 197 2.79 -0.70 -19.05
N ASP A 198 1.88 -1.67 -18.98
CA ASP A 198 1.78 -2.77 -19.93
C ASP A 198 1.17 -2.32 -21.27
N ASP A 199 0.37 -1.24 -21.27
CA ASP A 199 -0.22 -0.66 -22.48
C ASP A 199 0.73 0.30 -23.21
N VAL A 200 1.83 0.68 -22.56
CA VAL A 200 2.84 1.59 -23.12
C VAL A 200 3.74 0.84 -24.09
N GLY A 201 3.97 1.46 -25.25
CA GLY A 201 4.79 0.93 -26.34
C GLY A 201 6.25 0.62 -25.96
N SER A 202 6.99 0.12 -26.96
CA SER A 202 8.41 -0.20 -26.84
C SER A 202 9.26 0.87 -27.52
N GLY A 203 10.08 1.57 -26.72
CA GLY A 203 11.01 2.59 -27.21
C GLY A 203 12.07 2.91 -26.16
N PRO A 204 13.25 3.44 -26.52
CA PRO A 204 14.34 3.66 -25.57
C PRO A 204 13.96 4.54 -24.38
N ALA A 205 13.23 5.64 -24.62
CA ALA A 205 12.77 6.53 -23.55
C ALA A 205 11.74 5.85 -22.63
N LEU A 206 10.85 5.04 -23.19
CA LEU A 206 9.84 4.29 -22.43
C LEU A 206 10.50 3.16 -21.61
N LEU A 207 11.52 2.50 -22.16
CA LEU A 207 12.31 1.51 -21.44
C LEU A 207 13.05 2.13 -20.25
N VAL A 208 13.61 3.33 -20.42
CA VAL A 208 14.21 4.09 -19.31
C VAL A 208 13.15 4.42 -18.25
N ALA A 209 11.96 4.89 -18.63
CA ALA A 209 10.89 5.16 -17.68
C ALA A 209 10.44 3.90 -16.92
N LYS A 210 10.23 2.78 -17.62
CA LYS A 210 9.92 1.47 -17.01
C LYS A 210 11.02 1.02 -16.05
N GLY A 211 12.29 1.16 -16.45
CA GLY A 211 13.45 0.83 -15.61
C GLY A 211 13.56 1.70 -14.36
N LEU A 212 13.26 3.00 -14.46
CA LEU A 212 13.23 3.91 -13.30
C LEU A 212 12.12 3.52 -12.32
N LEU A 213 10.92 3.17 -12.80
CA LEU A 213 9.83 2.67 -11.95
C LEU A 213 10.19 1.35 -11.25
N VAL A 214 10.82 0.43 -11.99
CA VAL A 214 11.33 -0.83 -11.43
C VAL A 214 12.35 -0.57 -10.32
N LEU A 215 13.30 0.34 -10.54
CA LEU A 215 14.32 0.68 -9.56
C LEU A 215 13.70 1.33 -8.30
N ASP A 216 12.75 2.24 -8.49
CA ASP A 216 12.03 2.91 -7.40
C ASP A 216 11.30 1.90 -6.49
N LEU A 217 10.49 1.02 -7.09
CA LEU A 217 9.74 0.03 -6.32
C LEU A 217 10.66 -1.01 -5.67
N ALA A 218 11.71 -1.46 -6.37
CA ALA A 218 12.70 -2.37 -5.80
C ALA A 218 13.43 -1.77 -4.59
N ALA A 219 13.75 -0.47 -4.63
CA ALA A 219 14.36 0.25 -3.52
C ALA A 219 13.37 0.52 -2.36
N THR A 220 12.08 0.71 -2.68
CA THR A 220 11.04 0.99 -1.67
C THR A 220 10.54 -0.27 -0.96
N MET A 221 10.59 -1.43 -1.61
CA MET A 221 10.19 -2.73 -1.03
C MET A 221 10.79 -3.03 0.36
N PRO A 222 12.12 -2.95 0.59
CA PRO A 222 12.70 -3.16 1.91
C PRO A 222 12.14 -2.20 2.96
N VAL A 223 11.87 -0.94 2.60
CA VAL A 223 11.34 0.07 3.53
C VAL A 223 9.95 -0.33 4.02
N VAL A 224 9.08 -0.74 3.08
CA VAL A 224 7.72 -1.18 3.37
C VAL A 224 7.73 -2.46 4.22
N LEU A 225 8.50 -3.47 3.82
CA LEU A 225 8.58 -4.75 4.54
C LEU A 225 9.22 -4.60 5.93
N LEU A 226 10.18 -3.69 6.10
CA LEU A 226 10.76 -3.36 7.40
C LEU A 226 9.73 -2.79 8.38
N ALA A 227 8.68 -2.13 7.91
CA ALA A 227 7.60 -1.67 8.78
C ALA A 227 6.84 -2.86 9.40
N ALA A 228 6.51 -3.88 8.60
CA ALA A 228 5.91 -5.13 9.11
C ALA A 228 6.84 -5.82 10.11
N VAL A 229 8.11 -6.01 9.74
CA VAL A 229 9.12 -6.65 10.58
C VAL A 229 9.20 -5.96 11.94
N ARG A 230 9.35 -4.62 11.96
CA ARG A 230 9.48 -3.86 13.22
C ARG A 230 8.23 -3.98 14.11
N VAL A 231 7.05 -4.11 13.52
CA VAL A 231 5.80 -4.32 14.26
C VAL A 231 5.77 -5.72 14.87
N ILE A 232 6.15 -6.75 14.12
CA ILE A 232 6.22 -8.14 14.60
C ILE A 232 7.30 -8.31 15.69
N GLU A 233 8.51 -7.80 15.46
CA GLU A 233 9.61 -7.87 16.43
C GLU A 233 9.21 -7.23 17.79
N ARG A 234 8.43 -6.14 17.75
CA ARG A 234 7.89 -5.51 18.97
C ARG A 234 6.79 -6.34 19.61
N ALA A 235 5.86 -6.89 18.82
CA ALA A 235 4.80 -7.78 19.34
C ALA A 235 5.40 -9.02 20.03
N LEU A 236 6.50 -9.55 19.49
CA LEU A 236 7.26 -10.66 20.05
C LEU A 236 8.20 -10.27 21.21
N ARG A 237 8.24 -8.98 21.58
CA ARG A 237 9.09 -8.43 22.65
C ARG A 237 10.55 -8.87 22.54
N LEU A 238 11.12 -8.84 21.33
CA LEU A 238 12.50 -9.34 21.10
C LEU A 238 13.55 -8.65 21.97
N SER A 239 13.34 -7.38 22.36
CA SER A 239 14.22 -6.65 23.26
C SER A 239 14.27 -7.21 24.70
N ALA A 240 13.28 -8.01 25.09
CA ALA A 240 13.21 -8.65 26.41
C ALA A 240 13.77 -10.08 26.42
N ARG A 241 14.23 -10.59 25.26
CA ARG A 241 14.76 -11.95 25.10
C ARG A 241 16.29 -11.97 25.09
N PRO A 242 16.92 -13.14 25.36
CA PRO A 242 18.38 -13.29 25.26
C PRO A 242 18.90 -12.95 23.87
N ALA A 243 20.06 -12.29 23.79
CA ALA A 243 20.58 -11.71 22.54
C ALA A 243 20.60 -12.69 21.35
N ARG A 244 21.03 -13.94 21.56
CA ARG A 244 21.08 -14.97 20.50
C ARG A 244 19.68 -15.35 20.00
N ALA A 245 18.73 -15.57 20.92
CA ALA A 245 17.35 -15.92 20.57
C ALA A 245 16.65 -14.75 19.86
N SER A 246 16.88 -13.52 20.30
CA SER A 246 16.36 -12.31 19.66
C SER A 246 16.90 -12.12 18.26
N TYR A 247 18.20 -12.36 18.05
CA TYR A 247 18.81 -12.27 16.72
C TYR A 247 18.25 -13.32 15.75
N MET A 248 18.20 -14.60 16.17
CA MET A 248 17.68 -15.67 15.31
C MET A 248 16.21 -15.45 14.94
N LEU A 249 15.39 -15.01 15.91
CA LEU A 249 13.98 -14.75 15.65
C LEU A 249 13.77 -13.50 14.81
N ALA A 250 14.59 -12.46 14.96
CA ALA A 250 14.57 -11.28 14.08
C ALA A 250 14.92 -11.68 12.64
N LEU A 251 15.95 -12.51 12.45
CA LEU A 251 16.31 -13.02 11.14
C LEU A 251 15.18 -13.86 10.53
N PHE A 252 14.59 -14.77 11.31
CA PHE A 252 13.44 -15.56 10.86
C PHE A 252 12.26 -14.69 10.45
N VAL A 253 11.88 -13.71 11.27
CA VAL A 253 10.77 -12.77 10.97
C VAL A 253 11.04 -11.99 9.68
N ARG A 254 12.27 -11.50 9.50
CA ARG A 254 12.67 -10.76 8.30
C ARG A 254 12.56 -11.63 7.05
N THR A 255 13.16 -12.82 7.09
CA THR A 255 13.08 -13.78 5.98
C THR A 255 11.64 -14.18 5.69
N ALA A 256 10.85 -14.50 6.71
CA ALA A 256 9.46 -14.88 6.56
C ALA A 256 8.62 -13.76 5.93
N CYS A 257 8.78 -12.50 6.35
CA CYS A 257 8.06 -11.37 5.75
C CYS A 257 8.37 -11.21 4.26
N VAL A 258 9.64 -11.31 3.85
CA VAL A 258 10.02 -11.24 2.44
C VAL A 258 9.48 -12.45 1.66
N SER A 259 9.67 -13.67 2.18
CA SER A 259 9.19 -14.90 1.55
C SER A 259 7.68 -14.91 1.36
N VAL A 260 6.91 -14.44 2.33
CA VAL A 260 5.45 -14.36 2.22
C VAL A 260 5.03 -13.33 1.18
N ALA A 261 5.68 -12.16 1.12
CA ALA A 261 5.36 -11.15 0.10
C ALA A 261 5.60 -11.69 -1.32
N PHE A 262 6.73 -12.36 -1.55
CA PHE A 262 7.01 -13.02 -2.84
C PHE A 262 6.01 -14.15 -3.12
N GLY A 263 5.71 -14.98 -2.12
CA GLY A 263 4.74 -16.07 -2.26
C GLY A 263 3.36 -15.58 -2.66
N ILE A 264 2.88 -14.48 -2.08
CA ILE A 264 1.60 -13.86 -2.43
C ILE A 264 1.62 -13.34 -3.88
N ALA A 265 2.70 -12.67 -4.31
CA ALA A 265 2.83 -12.15 -5.66
C ALA A 265 2.70 -13.25 -6.73
N PHE A 266 3.24 -14.45 -6.46
CA PHE A 266 3.10 -15.60 -7.38
C PHE A 266 1.80 -16.38 -7.21
N ALA A 267 1.10 -16.23 -6.08
CA ALA A 267 -0.18 -16.88 -5.84
C ALA A 267 -1.36 -16.15 -6.50
N VAL A 268 -1.23 -14.84 -6.73
CA VAL A 268 -2.26 -14.00 -7.35
C VAL A 268 -1.74 -13.51 -8.71
N PRO A 269 -2.17 -14.12 -9.84
CA PRO A 269 -1.58 -13.87 -11.15
C PRO A 269 -2.00 -12.55 -11.81
N ASP A 270 -3.00 -11.85 -11.28
CA ASP A 270 -3.48 -10.57 -11.80
C ASP A 270 -3.14 -9.43 -10.84
N PHE A 271 -2.37 -8.45 -11.33
CA PHE A 271 -1.98 -7.26 -10.59
C PHE A 271 -3.19 -6.49 -10.03
N GLY A 272 -4.24 -6.35 -10.83
CA GLY A 272 -5.45 -5.62 -10.46
C GLY A 272 -6.20 -6.28 -9.30
N GLN A 273 -6.35 -7.61 -9.34
CA GLN A 273 -6.92 -8.40 -8.25
C GLN A 273 -6.08 -8.29 -6.98
N LEU A 274 -4.75 -8.38 -7.10
CA LEU A 274 -3.85 -8.27 -5.96
C LEU A 274 -3.98 -6.89 -5.29
N VAL A 275 -3.92 -5.82 -6.07
CA VAL A 275 -4.13 -4.43 -5.59
C VAL A 275 -5.52 -4.26 -4.97
N SER A 276 -6.55 -4.79 -5.63
CA SER A 276 -7.94 -4.73 -5.17
C SER A 276 -8.12 -5.42 -3.81
N VAL A 277 -7.58 -6.63 -3.61
CA VAL A 277 -7.69 -7.36 -2.34
C VAL A 277 -6.93 -6.65 -1.24
N VAL A 278 -5.68 -6.25 -1.49
CA VAL A 278 -4.87 -5.59 -0.47
C VAL A 278 -5.52 -4.28 -0.04
N GLY A 279 -5.98 -3.47 -0.99
CA GLY A 279 -6.66 -2.22 -0.70
C GLY A 279 -8.05 -2.39 -0.09
N GLY A 280 -8.88 -3.22 -0.71
CA GLY A 280 -10.29 -3.37 -0.34
C GLY A 280 -10.49 -4.12 0.97
N VAL A 281 -9.58 -5.01 1.34
CA VAL A 281 -9.62 -5.70 2.64
C VAL A 281 -8.79 -4.96 3.67
N VAL A 282 -7.48 -4.80 3.43
CA VAL A 282 -6.57 -4.36 4.48
C VAL A 282 -6.57 -2.84 4.63
N SER A 283 -6.55 -2.09 3.52
CA SER A 283 -6.59 -0.63 3.59
C SER A 283 -7.96 -0.12 4.07
N CYS A 284 -9.07 -0.80 3.72
CA CYS A 284 -10.37 -0.47 4.29
C CYS A 284 -10.43 -0.72 5.81
N LEU A 285 -9.85 -1.82 6.30
CA LEU A 285 -9.75 -2.07 7.73
C LEU A 285 -8.95 -0.97 8.44
N MET A 286 -7.80 -0.58 7.89
CA MET A 286 -6.91 0.44 8.47
C MET A 286 -7.40 1.87 8.32
N GLY A 287 -8.12 2.19 7.24
CA GLY A 287 -8.54 3.54 6.90
C GLY A 287 -9.96 3.88 7.33
N PHE A 288 -10.89 2.93 7.26
CA PHE A 288 -12.32 3.19 7.50
C PHE A 288 -12.86 2.49 8.74
N VAL A 289 -12.33 1.35 9.15
CA VAL A 289 -12.89 0.60 10.29
C VAL A 289 -12.15 0.91 11.60
N LEU A 290 -10.83 0.77 11.65
CA LEU A 290 -10.09 0.95 12.90
C LEU A 290 -10.06 2.40 13.43
N PRO A 291 -9.84 3.45 12.61
CA PRO A 291 -9.73 4.81 13.13
C PRO A 291 -11.01 5.31 13.82
N PRO A 292 -12.23 5.12 13.26
CA PRO A 292 -13.45 5.51 13.96
C PRO A 292 -13.70 4.70 15.23
N LEU A 293 -13.40 3.39 15.23
CA LEU A 293 -13.52 2.57 16.45
C LEU A 293 -12.55 3.03 17.55
N LEU A 294 -11.32 3.42 17.19
CA LEU A 294 -10.35 4.01 18.12
C LEU A 294 -10.83 5.37 18.64
N HIS A 295 -11.33 6.23 17.76
CA HIS A 295 -11.91 7.51 18.14
C HIS A 295 -13.07 7.32 19.12
N ALA A 296 -13.94 6.36 18.82
CA ALA A 296 -15.08 6.03 19.65
C ALA A 296 -14.67 5.52 21.03
N ALA A 297 -13.72 4.59 21.09
CA ALA A 297 -13.19 4.06 22.34
C ALA A 297 -12.62 5.16 23.25
N VAL A 298 -11.85 6.10 22.68
CA VAL A 298 -11.27 7.23 23.42
C VAL A 298 -12.35 8.20 23.88
N ARG A 299 -13.25 8.64 23.00
CA ARG A 299 -14.34 9.57 23.33
C ARG A 299 -15.29 9.00 24.39
N HIS A 300 -15.64 7.73 24.29
CA HIS A 300 -16.45 7.03 25.28
C HIS A 300 -15.75 6.98 26.64
N ALA A 301 -14.45 6.70 26.68
CA ALA A 301 -13.68 6.71 27.93
C ALA A 301 -13.71 8.09 28.61
N HIS A 302 -13.66 9.17 27.82
CA HIS A 302 -13.79 10.55 28.30
C HIS A 302 -15.24 11.03 28.48
N LYS A 303 -16.26 10.17 28.33
CA LYS A 303 -17.70 10.51 28.39
C LYS A 303 -18.08 11.73 27.52
N SER A 304 -17.40 11.92 26.39
CA SER A 304 -17.51 13.12 25.54
C SER A 304 -18.09 12.83 24.14
N MET A 305 -18.68 11.65 23.95
CA MET A 305 -19.22 11.26 22.65
C MET A 305 -20.61 11.85 22.43
N GLY A 306 -20.73 12.74 21.43
CA GLY A 306 -22.01 13.23 20.94
C GLY A 306 -22.64 12.27 19.92
N LEU A 307 -23.92 12.48 19.60
CA LEU A 307 -24.67 11.68 18.63
C LEU A 307 -24.06 11.73 17.22
N LEU A 308 -23.57 12.89 16.79
CA LEU A 308 -22.93 13.07 15.48
C LEU A 308 -21.62 12.27 15.35
N ASP A 309 -20.80 12.26 16.42
CA ASP A 309 -19.55 11.49 16.45
C ASP A 309 -19.83 9.98 16.39
N TRP A 310 -20.88 9.53 17.09
CA TRP A 310 -21.32 8.14 17.05
C TRP A 310 -21.87 7.75 15.68
N ALA A 311 -22.76 8.57 15.10
CA ALA A 311 -23.32 8.34 13.78
C ALA A 311 -22.22 8.29 12.70
N GLY A 312 -21.27 9.23 12.75
CA GLY A 312 -20.10 9.23 11.86
C GLY A 312 -19.25 7.96 12.01
N THR A 313 -19.06 7.49 13.25
CA THR A 313 -18.34 6.24 13.52
C THR A 313 -19.02 5.04 12.86
N VAL A 314 -20.34 4.91 13.04
CA VAL A 314 -21.14 3.80 12.50
C VAL A 314 -21.15 3.84 10.98
N VAL A 315 -21.37 5.02 10.38
CA VAL A 315 -21.43 5.17 8.92
C VAL A 315 -20.09 4.85 8.29
N ILE A 316 -18.99 5.45 8.74
CA ILE A 316 -17.66 5.25 8.14
C ILE A 316 -17.21 3.79 8.31
N SER A 317 -17.37 3.22 9.50
CA SER A 317 -16.99 1.82 9.75
C SER A 317 -17.88 0.84 8.99
N GLY A 318 -19.18 1.13 8.89
CA GLY A 318 -20.15 0.33 8.15
C GLY A 318 -19.87 0.31 6.65
N CYS A 319 -19.59 1.49 6.05
CA CYS A 319 -19.16 1.59 4.66
C CYS A 319 -17.84 0.85 4.42
N GLY A 320 -16.86 0.99 5.32
CA GLY A 320 -15.59 0.26 5.24
C GLY A 320 -15.79 -1.26 5.30
N LEU A 321 -16.65 -1.76 6.19
CA LEU A 321 -16.94 -3.19 6.30
C LEU A 321 -17.69 -3.71 5.06
N ALA A 322 -18.66 -2.95 4.55
CA ALA A 322 -19.37 -3.29 3.32
C ALA A 322 -18.40 -3.38 2.13
N ALA A 323 -17.49 -2.41 2.00
CA ALA A 323 -16.43 -2.42 0.99
C ALA A 323 -15.54 -3.67 1.09
N MET A 324 -15.12 -4.05 2.31
CA MET A 324 -14.33 -5.26 2.53
C MET A 324 -15.08 -6.52 2.10
N VAL A 325 -16.36 -6.65 2.49
CA VAL A 325 -17.18 -7.82 2.15
C VAL A 325 -17.42 -7.91 0.65
N ILE A 326 -17.76 -6.79 0.00
CA ILE A 326 -17.96 -6.74 -1.45
C ILE A 326 -16.67 -7.13 -2.18
N THR A 327 -15.51 -6.63 -1.72
CA THR A 327 -14.21 -6.99 -2.29
C THR A 327 -13.92 -8.48 -2.13
N LEU A 328 -14.11 -9.05 -0.94
CA LEU A 328 -13.88 -10.47 -0.71
C LEU A 328 -14.79 -11.36 -1.57
N ILE A 329 -16.08 -11.02 -1.67
CA ILE A 329 -17.03 -11.79 -2.48
C ILE A 329 -16.66 -11.72 -3.96
N GLN A 330 -16.35 -10.53 -4.48
CA GLN A 330 -16.07 -10.36 -5.90
C GLN A 330 -14.69 -10.91 -6.30
N THR A 331 -13.69 -10.89 -5.41
CA THR A 331 -12.35 -11.41 -5.74
C THR A 331 -12.15 -12.89 -5.41
N LEU A 332 -12.87 -13.45 -4.42
CA LEU A 332 -12.78 -14.89 -4.11
C LEU A 332 -13.87 -15.74 -4.78
N GLY A 333 -14.95 -15.10 -5.24
CA GLY A 333 -16.09 -15.78 -5.88
C GLY A 333 -16.06 -15.80 -7.41
N GLY A 334 -15.07 -15.14 -8.03
CA GLY A 334 -14.78 -15.21 -9.47
C GLY A 334 -13.60 -16.13 -9.74
#